data_AF-A0A968G4I9-F1
#
_entry.id   AF-A0A968G4I9-F1
#
_cell.length_a   1.000
_cell.length_b   1.000
_cell.length_c   1.000
_cell.angle_alpha   90.00
_cell.angle_beta   90.00
_cell.angle_gamma   90.00
#
_symmetry.space_group_name_H-M   'P 1'
#
loop_
_entity.id
_entity.type
_entity.pdbx_description
1 polymer ?
#
loop_
_entity_poly.entity_id
_entity_poly.type
_entity_poly.pdbx_seq_one_letter_code
_entity_poly.pdbx_strand_id
1 'polypeptide(L)'
;RMKSAFLGMAAHELNTPLTTIIGFTELLTVEETAKNFDQKQKTEYLQLIHDKALALGGLIDDLLDISRVESGRALTICYEEFDLKEKISTVIQPYQNVAGD
;
A
#
# COMPACT_ATOMS: atom_id res chain seq x y z
N ARG A 1 22.89 -3.44 14.41
CA ARG A 1 22.64 -4.53 13.42
C ARG A 1 21.16 -4.65 13.07
N MET A 2 20.26 -4.81 14.04
CA MET A 2 18.80 -4.86 13.80
C MET A 2 18.27 -3.62 13.06
N LYS A 3 18.68 -2.40 13.47
CA LYS A 3 18.30 -1.13 12.82
C LYS A 3 18.71 -1.06 11.33
N SER A 4 19.93 -1.45 10.96
CA SER A 4 20.36 -1.48 9.56
C SER A 4 19.64 -2.55 8.74
N ALA A 5 19.39 -3.73 9.33
CA ALA A 5 18.65 -4.79 8.65
C ALA A 5 17.20 -4.37 8.38
N PHE A 6 16.56 -3.71 9.36
CA PHE A 6 15.23 -3.14 9.22
C PHE A 6 15.16 -2.07 8.13
N LEU A 7 16.10 -1.12 8.11
CA LEU A 7 16.16 -0.08 7.06
C LEU A 7 16.39 -0.67 5.66
N GLY A 8 17.24 -1.70 5.55
CA GLY A 8 17.44 -2.40 4.28
C GLY A 8 16.19 -3.11 3.79
N MET A 9 15.46 -3.78 4.70
CA MET A 9 14.17 -4.41 4.41
C MET A 9 13.13 -3.36 3.99
N ALA A 10 12.96 -2.28 4.76
CA ALA A 10 12.04 -1.20 4.43
C ALA A 10 12.33 -0.60 3.06
N ALA A 11 13.60 -0.35 2.72
CA ALA A 11 13.96 0.14 1.40
C ALA A 11 13.55 -0.83 0.27
N HIS A 12 13.72 -2.14 0.47
CA HIS A 12 13.30 -3.14 -0.51
C HIS A 12 11.77 -3.19 -0.67
N GLU A 13 11.05 -3.18 0.44
CA GLU A 13 9.58 -3.19 0.47
C GLU A 13 8.98 -1.91 -0.14
N LEU A 14 9.66 -0.76 -0.02
CA LEU A 14 9.25 0.49 -0.69
C LEU A 14 9.55 0.47 -2.19
N ASN A 15 10.68 -0.12 -2.61
CA ASN A 15 11.06 -0.17 -4.03
C ASN A 15 10.07 -0.97 -4.87
N THR A 16 9.57 -2.10 -4.36
CA THR A 16 8.64 -2.97 -5.10
C THR A 16 7.36 -2.26 -5.60
N PRO A 17 6.55 -1.60 -4.73
CA PRO A 17 5.38 -0.85 -5.17
C PRO A 17 5.78 0.36 -6.02
N LEU A 18 6.89 1.04 -5.71
CA LEU A 18 7.39 2.16 -6.51
C LEU A 18 7.73 1.76 -7.96
N THR A 19 8.46 0.65 -8.14
CA THR A 19 8.78 0.10 -9.46
C THR A 19 7.51 -0.25 -10.23
N THR A 20 6.49 -0.78 -9.55
CA THR A 20 5.20 -1.08 -10.18
C THR A 20 4.51 0.21 -10.65
N ILE A 21 4.42 1.23 -9.78
CA ILE A 21 3.82 2.53 -10.11
C ILE A 21 4.50 3.15 -11.34
N ILE A 22 5.83 3.19 -11.34
CA ILE A 22 6.61 3.78 -12.44
C ILE A 22 6.38 2.99 -13.73
N GLY A 23 6.55 1.67 -13.70
CA GLY A 23 6.45 0.84 -14.90
C GLY A 23 5.07 0.90 -15.56
N PHE A 24 3.98 0.81 -14.79
CA PHE A 24 2.64 0.93 -15.36
C PHE A 24 2.32 2.35 -15.83
N THR A 25 2.86 3.39 -15.17
CA THR A 25 2.73 4.77 -15.64
C THR A 25 3.45 4.96 -16.98
N GLU A 26 4.65 4.39 -17.15
CA GLU A 26 5.40 4.42 -18.42
C GLU A 26 4.64 3.73 -19.56
N LEU A 27 4.05 2.56 -19.29
CA LEU A 27 3.22 1.84 -20.27
C LEU A 27 2.02 2.67 -20.76
N LEU A 28 1.42 3.46 -19.87
CA LEU A 28 0.24 4.28 -20.18
C LEU A 28 0.58 5.63 -20.81
N THR A 29 1.78 6.17 -20.58
CA THR A 29 2.18 7.52 -21.03
C THR A 29 2.90 7.50 -22.36
N VAL A 30 3.64 6.42 -22.69
CA VAL A 30 4.31 6.27 -23.98
C VAL A 30 3.30 5.87 -25.04
N GLU A 31 3.07 6.75 -26.03
CA GLU A 31 2.01 6.62 -27.04
C GLU A 31 2.04 5.28 -27.79
N GLU A 32 3.23 4.82 -28.18
CA GLU A 32 3.44 3.58 -28.93
C GLU A 32 3.06 2.32 -28.14
N THR A 33 3.25 2.32 -26.82
CA THR A 33 2.76 1.26 -25.93
C THR A 33 1.29 1.44 -25.61
N ALA A 34 0.86 2.66 -25.30
CA ALA A 34 -0.50 2.97 -24.85
C ALA A 34 -1.57 2.68 -25.93
N LYS A 35 -1.21 2.74 -27.22
CA LYS A 35 -2.09 2.36 -28.34
C LYS A 35 -2.39 0.85 -28.38
N ASN A 36 -1.56 0.02 -27.77
CA ASN A 36 -1.73 -1.44 -27.75
C ASN A 36 -2.70 -1.92 -26.65
N PHE A 37 -3.17 -1.01 -25.79
CA PHE A 37 -4.10 -1.34 -24.71
C PHE A 37 -5.49 -0.78 -24.99
N ASP A 38 -6.50 -1.63 -24.82
CA ASP A 38 -7.89 -1.17 -24.85
C ASP A 38 -8.23 -0.34 -23.60
N GLN A 39 -9.44 0.22 -23.58
CA GLN A 39 -9.87 1.06 -22.46
C GLN A 39 -9.98 0.29 -21.14
N LYS A 40 -10.33 -1.00 -21.18
CA LYS A 40 -10.48 -1.84 -19.98
C LYS A 40 -9.12 -2.10 -19.35
N GLN A 41 -8.12 -2.49 -20.15
CA GLN A 41 -6.75 -2.71 -19.70
C GLN A 41 -6.14 -1.43 -19.12
N LYS A 42 -6.38 -0.27 -19.74
CA LYS A 42 -5.95 1.02 -19.20
C LYS A 42 -6.53 1.30 -17.82
N THR A 43 -7.82 1.03 -17.63
CA THR A 43 -8.48 1.17 -16.32
C THR A 43 -7.90 0.19 -15.29
N GLU A 44 -7.65 -1.07 -15.67
CA GLU A 44 -7.02 -2.06 -14.78
C GLU A 44 -5.61 -1.63 -14.34
N TYR A 45 -4.79 -1.07 -15.24
CA TYR A 45 -3.47 -0.56 -14.91
C TYR A 45 -3.53 0.68 -14.02
N LEU A 46 -4.46 1.60 -14.26
CA LEU A 46 -4.70 2.74 -13.39
C LEU A 46 -5.11 2.31 -11.98
N GLN A 47 -5.97 1.29 -11.87
CA GLN A 47 -6.35 0.72 -10.58
C GLN A 47 -5.15 0.10 -9.88
N LEU A 48 -4.33 -0.66 -10.60
CA LEU A 48 -3.11 -1.25 -10.04
C LEU A 48 -2.13 -0.18 -9.53
N ILE A 49 -1.93 0.90 -10.29
CA ILE A 49 -1.11 2.04 -9.86
C ILE A 49 -1.66 2.65 -8.57
N HIS A 50 -2.97 2.89 -8.51
CA HIS A 50 -3.64 3.45 -7.35
C HIS A 50 -3.47 2.56 -6.11
N ASP A 51 -3.72 1.27 -6.24
CA ASP A 51 -3.62 0.33 -5.12
C ASP A 51 -2.18 0.19 -4.62
N LYS A 52 -1.19 0.24 -5.52
CA LYS A 52 0.23 0.26 -5.13
C LYS A 52 0.64 1.57 -4.48
N ALA A 53 0.07 2.70 -4.89
CA ALA A 53 0.32 3.98 -4.23
C ALA A 53 -0.25 4.00 -2.80
N LEU A 54 -1.45 3.45 -2.59
CA LEU A 54 -2.02 3.28 -1.24
C LEU A 54 -1.17 2.37 -0.36
N ALA A 55 -0.74 1.21 -0.89
CA ALA A 55 0.13 0.30 -0.16
C ALA A 55 1.47 0.94 0.21
N LEU A 56 2.08 1.69 -0.71
CA LEU A 56 3.30 2.45 -0.46
C LEU A 56 3.10 3.51 0.64
N GLY A 57 1.95 4.20 0.63
CA GLY A 57 1.57 5.14 1.68
C GLY A 57 1.51 4.49 3.06
N GLY A 58 0.87 3.32 3.17
CA GLY A 58 0.82 2.55 4.42
C GLY A 58 2.21 2.16 4.95
N LEU A 59 3.12 1.72 4.07
CA LEU A 59 4.51 1.41 4.46
C LEU A 59 5.27 2.64 4.98
N ILE A 60 5.01 3.82 4.44
CA ILE A 60 5.59 5.08 4.92
C ILE A 60 5.04 5.43 6.31
N ASP A 61 3.73 5.29 6.51
CA ASP A 61 3.08 5.52 7.80
C ASP A 61 3.63 4.58 8.89
N ASP A 62 3.77 3.29 8.57
CA ASP A 62 4.37 2.30 9.47
C ASP A 62 5.81 2.68 9.86
N LEU A 63 6.61 3.16 8.91
CA LEU A 63 7.97 3.61 9.16
C LEU A 63 8.01 4.86 10.05
N LEU A 64 7.08 5.79 9.86
CA LEU A 64 6.95 7.00 10.69
C LEU A 64 6.53 6.64 12.11
N ASP A 65 5.63 5.68 12.28
CA ASP A 65 5.21 5.20 13.60
C ASP A 65 6.34 4.50 14.35
N ILE A 66 7.13 3.67 13.66
CA ILE A 66 8.34 3.07 14.24
C ILE A 66 9.34 4.16 14.66
N SER A 67 9.55 5.18 13.82
CA SER A 67 10.42 6.32 14.15
C SER A 67 9.94 7.08 15.41
N ARG A 68 8.63 7.28 15.56
CA ARG A 68 8.03 7.88 16.76
C ARG A 68 8.30 7.04 18.00
N VAL A 69 8.04 5.73 17.93
CA VAL A 69 8.29 4.79 19.02
C VAL A 69 9.77 4.77 19.42
N GLU A 70 10.69 4.67 18.46
CA GLU A 70 12.15 4.68 18.74
C GLU A 70 12.61 6.00 19.38
N SER A 71 11.99 7.12 19.03
CA SER A 71 12.30 8.44 19.60
C SER A 71 11.74 8.67 21.01
N GLY A 72 11.02 7.68 21.57
CA GLY A 72 10.34 7.81 22.86
C GLY A 72 9.17 8.79 22.83
N ARG A 73 8.73 9.23 21.65
CA ARG A 73 7.51 10.03 21.50
C ARG A 73 6.31 9.12 21.67
N ALA A 74 5.42 9.48 22.58
CA ALA A 74 4.19 8.73 22.79
C ALA A 74 3.36 8.71 21.50
N LEU A 75 2.97 7.51 21.07
CA LEU A 75 1.80 7.38 20.19
C LEU A 75 0.60 7.81 21.03
N THR A 76 -0.11 8.84 20.59
CA THR A 76 -1.32 9.29 21.29
C THR A 76 -2.38 8.21 21.17
N ILE A 77 -2.72 7.57 22.30
CA ILE A 77 -3.82 6.61 22.34
C ILE A 77 -5.12 7.40 22.56
N CYS A 78 -5.94 7.45 21.53
CA CYS A 78 -7.29 8.02 21.59
C CYS A 78 -8.28 6.89 21.91
N TYR A 79 -8.77 6.85 23.15
CA TYR A 79 -9.83 5.90 23.53
C TYR A 79 -11.18 6.42 23.04
N GLU A 80 -11.93 5.58 22.33
CA GLU A 80 -13.28 5.85 21.87
C GLU A 80 -14.17 4.61 22.08
N GLU A 81 -15.48 4.83 22.27
CA GLU A 81 -16.45 3.74 22.21
C GLU A 81 -16.62 3.32 20.75
N PHE A 82 -16.55 2.02 20.49
CA PHE A 82 -16.75 1.45 19.16
C PHE A 82 -17.53 0.14 19.21
N ASP A 83 -18.26 -0.17 18.14
CA ASP A 83 -18.91 -1.47 17.99
C ASP A 83 -17.89 -2.51 17.53
N LEU A 84 -17.60 -3.49 18.39
CA LEU A 84 -16.64 -4.55 18.11
C LEU A 84 -17.06 -5.41 16.91
N LYS A 85 -18.36 -5.69 16.75
CA LYS A 85 -18.88 -6.53 15.66
C LYS A 85 -18.75 -5.81 14.33
N GLU A 86 -19.06 -4.52 14.26
CA GLU A 86 -18.86 -3.69 13.08
C GLU A 86 -17.38 -3.64 12.71
N LYS A 87 -16.51 -3.35 13.68
CA LYS A 87 -15.06 -3.25 13.44
C LYS A 87 -14.48 -4.57 12.93
N ILE A 88 -14.85 -5.69 13.53
CA ILE A 88 -14.43 -7.02 13.06
C ILE A 88 -14.96 -7.29 11.64
N SER A 89 -16.21 -6.92 11.35
CA SER A 89 -16.80 -7.13 10.02
C SER A 89 -16.02 -6.36 8.94
N THR A 90 -15.65 -5.10 9.20
CA THR A 90 -14.84 -4.31 8.26
C THR A 90 -13.46 -4.91 7.98
N VAL A 91 -12.85 -5.61 8.94
CA VAL A 91 -11.55 -6.26 8.77
C VAL A 91 -11.67 -7.57 7.97
N ILE A 92 -12.76 -8.32 8.16
CA ILE A 92 -12.93 -9.65 7.57
C ILE A 92 -13.48 -9.59 6.13
N GLN A 93 -14.28 -8.58 5.80
CA GLN A 93 -14.99 -8.47 4.51
C GLN A 93 -14.07 -8.56 3.27
N PRO A 94 -12.87 -7.95 3.23
CA PRO A 94 -11.95 -8.10 2.11
C PRO A 94 -11.48 -9.54 1.87
N TYR A 95 -11.39 -10.36 2.93
CA TYR A 95 -10.89 -11.74 2.86
C TYR A 95 -11.98 -12.77 2.53
N GLN A 96 -13.25 -12.43 2.76
CA GLN A 96 -14.38 -13.30 2.39
C GLN A 96 -14.60 -13.36 0.87
N ASN A 97 -14.27 -12.28 0.15
CA ASN A 97 -14.40 -12.22 -1.30
C ASN A 97 -13.31 -13.04 -2.05
N VAL A 98 -12.25 -13.46 -1.36
CA VAL A 98 -11.14 -14.24 -1.95
C VAL A 98 -11.39 -15.75 -1.86
N ALA A 99 -12.28 -16.20 -0.97
CA ALA A 99 -12.58 -17.63 -0.75
C ALA A 99 -13.74 -18.16 -1.63
N GLY A 100 -14.24 -17.35 -2.57
CA GLY A 100 -15.40 -17.67 -3.42
C GLY A 100 -15.10 -18.05 -4.88
N ASP A 101 -13.83 -18.01 -5.30
CA ASP A 101 -13.36 -18.43 -6.65
C ASP A 101 -12.46 -19.67 -6.57
#